data_AF-A0A3C0U3E9-F1
#
_entry.id   AF-A0A3C0U3E9-F1
#
_cell.length_a   1.000
_cell.length_b   1.000
_cell.length_c   1.000
_cell.angle_alpha   90.00
_cell.angle_beta   90.00
_cell.angle_gamma   90.00
#
_symmetry.space_group_name_H-M   'P 1'
#
loop_
_entity.id
_entity.type
_entity.pdbx_description
1 polymer ?
#
loop_
_entity_poly.entity_id
_entity_poly.type
_entity_poly.pdbx_seq_one_letter_code
_entity_poly.pdbx_strand_id
1 'polypeptide(L)'
;MARTRKLNVGKAFRAFADKFSKSTQVDDDSRPNIVYEDKILQDKINAKEEEYLQSVVNAYKKYVNPYTAYGKNSVQAQSIADDEKALLTAYNLFKSVHEANQTIGDRETYVNLHRVESPLSKKICYTSGGEFIYLQCWLMYEQGIRDFVPVFESQEKNYQTEWSLVFVPAKNWNFAFQDREVIAAIESVYHPGKRSR
;
A
#
# COMPACT_ATOMS: atom_id res chain seq x y z
N MET A 1 54.34 -30.70 -19.62
CA MET A 1 52.99 -30.41 -20.17
C MET A 1 51.98 -30.42 -19.03
N ALA A 2 51.59 -29.24 -18.52
CA ALA A 2 50.65 -29.12 -17.42
C ALA A 2 49.21 -29.09 -17.94
N ARG A 3 48.37 -30.02 -17.47
CA ARG A 3 46.93 -30.07 -17.73
C ARG A 3 46.22 -29.03 -16.86
N THR A 4 45.72 -27.96 -17.46
CA THR A 4 44.84 -27.00 -16.80
C THR A 4 43.46 -27.65 -16.57
N ARG A 5 43.10 -27.89 -15.31
CA ARG A 5 41.77 -28.39 -14.92
C ARG A 5 40.70 -27.34 -15.26
N LYS A 6 39.78 -27.66 -16.17
CA LYS A 6 38.54 -26.90 -16.37
C LYS A 6 37.71 -26.94 -15.07
N LEU A 7 37.64 -25.81 -14.37
CA LEU A 7 36.77 -25.63 -13.21
C LEU A 7 35.31 -25.73 -13.66
N ASN A 8 34.57 -26.62 -13.02
CA ASN A 8 33.22 -26.99 -13.39
C ASN A 8 32.21 -25.93 -12.87
N VAL A 9 32.05 -24.88 -13.66
CA VAL A 9 31.18 -23.70 -13.41
C VAL A 9 29.75 -24.11 -13.02
N GLY A 10 29.25 -25.25 -13.54
CA GLY A 10 27.93 -25.78 -13.20
C GLY A 10 27.77 -26.20 -11.73
N LYS A 11 28.86 -26.58 -11.04
CA LYS A 11 28.81 -26.86 -9.59
C LYS A 11 28.73 -25.59 -8.74
N ALA A 12 29.37 -24.50 -9.19
CA ALA A 12 29.28 -23.21 -8.51
C ALA A 12 27.87 -22.59 -8.67
N PHE A 13 27.26 -22.70 -9.86
CA PHE A 13 25.88 -22.25 -10.07
C PHE A 13 24.85 -23.09 -9.31
N ARG A 14 25.02 -24.41 -9.19
CA ARG A 14 24.15 -25.24 -8.33
C ARG A 14 24.31 -24.91 -6.84
N ALA A 15 25.54 -24.71 -6.36
CA ALA A 15 25.76 -24.30 -4.98
C ALA A 15 25.15 -22.91 -4.67
N PHE A 16 25.14 -22.00 -5.66
CA PHE A 16 24.48 -20.71 -5.54
C PHE A 16 22.94 -20.83 -5.56
N ALA A 17 22.39 -21.65 -6.47
CA ALA A 17 20.96 -21.93 -6.56
C ALA A 17 20.42 -22.67 -5.33
N ASP A 18 21.19 -23.60 -4.76
CA ASP A 18 20.84 -24.31 -3.52
C ASP A 18 20.88 -23.39 -2.29
N LYS A 19 21.71 -22.35 -2.32
CA LYS A 19 21.78 -21.34 -1.24
C LYS A 19 20.61 -20.35 -1.29
N PHE A 20 20.07 -20.08 -2.48
CA PHE A 20 18.90 -19.21 -2.67
C PHE A 20 17.56 -19.95 -2.61
N SER A 21 17.49 -21.23 -3.02
CA SER A 21 16.26 -22.03 -2.94
C SER A 21 15.92 -22.46 -1.50
N LYS A 22 16.89 -22.50 -0.59
CA LYS A 22 16.63 -22.65 0.85
C LYS A 22 16.02 -21.41 1.51
N SER A 23 15.88 -20.30 0.78
CA SER A 23 15.21 -19.09 1.24
C SER A 23 13.73 -19.05 0.84
N THR A 24 13.20 -20.09 0.20
CA THR A 24 11.80 -20.14 -0.21
C THR A 24 11.02 -21.04 0.73
N GLN A 25 9.94 -20.50 1.30
CA GLN A 25 9.03 -21.07 2.31
C GLN A 25 9.46 -20.91 3.77
N VAL A 26 9.34 -19.68 4.26
CA VAL A 26 8.80 -19.43 5.60
C VAL A 26 7.81 -18.28 5.47
N ASP A 27 6.52 -18.63 5.25
CA ASP A 27 5.38 -17.76 5.58
C ASP A 27 5.26 -17.76 7.12
N ASP A 28 6.19 -17.07 7.76
CA ASP A 28 6.11 -16.74 9.17
C ASP A 28 6.25 -15.23 9.25
N ASP A 29 5.18 -14.57 9.66
CA ASP A 29 5.10 -13.14 9.96
C ASP A 29 6.01 -12.73 11.14
N SER A 30 6.93 -13.60 11.54
CA SER A 30 7.97 -13.36 12.52
C SER A 30 9.34 -13.69 11.94
N ARG A 31 9.83 -12.88 10.99
CA ARG A 31 11.29 -12.77 10.86
C ARG A 31 11.80 -12.30 12.23
N PRO A 32 12.62 -13.09 12.95
CA PRO A 32 13.18 -12.63 14.20
C PRO A 32 13.95 -11.34 13.90
N ASN A 33 13.73 -10.28 14.69
CA ASN A 33 14.57 -9.10 14.62
C ASN A 33 16.02 -9.57 14.74
N ILE A 34 16.77 -9.43 13.65
CA ILE A 34 18.16 -9.87 13.61
C ILE A 34 18.92 -8.90 14.51
N VAL A 35 19.23 -9.36 15.72
CA VAL A 35 20.07 -8.60 16.65
C VAL A 35 21.51 -8.84 16.21
N TYR A 36 22.16 -7.78 15.75
CA TYR A 36 23.57 -7.82 15.39
C TYR A 36 24.43 -7.76 16.65
N GLU A 37 25.45 -8.61 16.75
CA GLU A 37 26.41 -8.59 17.86
C GLU A 37 27.20 -7.25 17.91
N ASP A 38 27.35 -6.59 16.77
CA ASP A 38 27.92 -5.24 16.68
C ASP A 38 26.91 -4.20 17.15
N LYS A 39 27.13 -3.71 18.39
CA LYS A 39 26.30 -2.68 19.02
C LYS A 39 26.21 -1.40 18.19
N ILE A 40 27.28 -0.96 17.53
CA ILE A 40 27.27 0.27 16.72
C ILE A 40 26.38 0.07 15.49
N LEU A 41 26.45 -1.10 14.87
CA LEU A 41 25.61 -1.43 13.73
C LEU A 41 24.13 -1.54 14.14
N GLN A 42 23.83 -2.21 15.27
CA GLN A 42 22.48 -2.31 15.79
C GLN A 42 21.88 -0.94 16.14
N ASP A 43 22.65 -0.06 16.80
CA ASP A 43 22.21 1.28 17.15
C ASP A 43 21.88 2.11 15.89
N LYS A 44 22.68 1.97 14.81
CA LYS A 44 22.40 2.63 13.53
C LYS A 44 21.16 2.09 12.82
N ILE A 45 20.89 0.78 12.93
CA ILE A 45 19.69 0.17 12.37
C ILE A 45 18.46 0.68 13.10
N ASN A 46 18.47 0.63 14.43
CA ASN A 46 17.38 1.13 15.27
C ASN A 46 17.08 2.61 14.99
N ALA A 47 18.10 3.45 14.88
CA ALA A 47 17.93 4.87 14.58
C ALA A 47 17.25 5.10 13.22
N LYS A 48 17.62 4.33 12.19
CA LYS A 48 16.98 4.42 10.87
C LYS A 48 15.53 3.94 10.88
N GLU A 49 15.24 2.87 11.62
CA GLU A 49 13.87 2.38 11.79
C GLU A 49 12.99 3.42 12.50
N GLU A 50 13.52 4.08 13.54
CA GLU A 50 12.84 5.15 14.23
C GLU A 50 12.61 6.38 13.33
N GLU A 51 13.61 6.79 12.54
CA GLU A 51 13.48 7.86 11.55
C GLU A 51 12.39 7.54 10.51
N TYR A 52 12.36 6.31 10.00
CA TYR A 52 11.36 5.86 9.05
C TYR A 52 9.96 5.87 9.67
N LEU A 53 9.80 5.29 10.88
CA LEU A 53 8.55 5.28 11.62
C LEU A 53 8.03 6.71 11.83
N GLN A 54 8.91 7.62 12.27
CA GLN A 54 8.56 9.00 12.50
C GLN A 54 8.13 9.72 11.21
N SER A 55 8.80 9.43 10.09
CA SER A 55 8.45 9.94 8.77
C SER A 55 7.05 9.49 8.34
N VAL A 56 6.75 8.20 8.42
CA VAL A 56 5.44 7.62 8.07
C VAL A 56 4.33 8.20 8.94
N VAL A 57 4.55 8.24 10.25
CA VAL A 57 3.59 8.81 11.22
C VAL A 57 3.32 10.28 10.93
N ASN A 58 4.35 11.06 10.62
CA ASN A 58 4.19 12.48 10.30
C ASN A 58 3.52 12.70 8.94
N ALA A 59 3.72 11.79 7.99
CA ALA A 59 2.99 11.81 6.73
C ALA A 59 1.49 11.52 6.97
N TYR A 60 1.16 10.48 7.74
CA TYR A 60 -0.22 10.11 8.03
C TYR A 60 -0.98 11.17 8.84
N LYS A 61 -0.33 11.85 9.78
CA LYS A 61 -0.91 12.97 10.55
C LYS A 61 -1.62 14.01 9.69
N LYS A 62 -1.10 14.26 8.49
CA LYS A 62 -1.63 15.25 7.55
C LYS A 62 -3.02 14.89 7.05
N TYR A 63 -3.38 13.61 7.05
CA TYR A 63 -4.68 13.09 6.62
C TYR A 63 -5.64 12.91 7.81
N VAL A 64 -5.14 12.63 9.01
CA VAL A 64 -6.01 12.56 10.20
C VAL A 64 -6.59 13.92 10.56
N ASN A 65 -5.78 14.98 10.48
CA ASN A 65 -6.24 16.34 10.76
C ASN A 65 -5.48 17.39 9.93
N PRO A 66 -5.88 17.59 8.66
CA PRO A 66 -5.15 18.45 7.72
C PRO A 66 -4.99 19.89 8.22
N TYR A 67 -6.04 20.47 8.81
CA TYR A 67 -6.02 21.86 9.30
C TYR A 67 -5.21 22.05 10.58
N THR A 68 -5.02 21.00 11.38
CA THR A 68 -4.08 21.05 12.52
C THR A 68 -2.64 20.92 12.03
N ALA A 69 -2.39 20.12 10.99
CA ALA A 69 -1.06 19.92 10.43
C ALA A 69 -0.53 21.14 9.66
N TYR A 70 -1.38 21.82 8.88
CA TYR A 70 -0.97 22.92 8.00
C TYR A 70 -1.55 24.30 8.38
N GLY A 71 -2.53 24.35 9.30
CA GLY A 71 -3.22 25.57 9.70
C GLY A 71 -4.59 25.75 9.04
N LYS A 72 -5.49 26.48 9.72
CA LYS A 72 -6.92 26.63 9.36
C LYS A 72 -7.19 27.20 7.95
N ASN A 73 -6.29 28.03 7.42
CA ASN A 73 -6.45 28.67 6.12
C ASN A 73 -5.45 28.11 5.07
N SER A 74 -4.88 26.94 5.31
CA SER A 74 -3.92 26.34 4.39
C SER A 74 -4.61 25.74 3.16
N VAL A 75 -4.10 26.12 1.99
CA VAL A 75 -4.51 25.52 0.70
C VAL A 75 -4.19 24.02 0.67
N GLN A 76 -3.07 23.60 1.30
CA GLN A 76 -2.70 22.20 1.41
C GLN A 76 -3.69 21.40 2.27
N ALA A 77 -4.12 21.97 3.42
CA ALA A 77 -5.14 21.34 4.24
C ALA A 77 -6.46 21.16 3.49
N GLN A 78 -6.90 22.18 2.76
CA GLN A 78 -8.10 22.12 1.92
C GLN A 78 -7.97 21.05 0.83
N SER A 79 -6.84 20.99 0.15
CA SER A 79 -6.57 20.01 -0.92
C SER A 79 -6.70 18.56 -0.42
N ILE A 80 -6.20 18.26 0.78
CA ILE A 80 -6.33 16.93 1.39
C ILE A 80 -7.79 16.66 1.77
N ALA A 81 -8.49 17.61 2.38
CA ALA A 81 -9.90 17.46 2.72
C ALA A 81 -10.78 17.24 1.47
N ASP A 82 -10.46 17.89 0.35
CA ASP A 82 -11.13 17.67 -0.93
C ASP A 82 -10.85 16.27 -1.49
N ASP A 83 -9.62 15.76 -1.30
CA ASP A 83 -9.24 14.40 -1.71
C ASP A 83 -9.97 13.32 -0.90
N GLU A 84 -10.03 13.50 0.43
CA GLU A 84 -10.80 12.66 1.34
C GLU A 84 -12.27 12.59 0.93
N LYS A 85 -12.88 13.76 0.64
CA LYS A 85 -14.24 13.86 0.15
C LYS A 85 -14.43 13.17 -1.20
N ALA A 86 -13.49 13.36 -2.14
CA ALA A 86 -13.52 12.73 -3.45
C ALA A 86 -13.46 11.20 -3.35
N LEU A 87 -12.59 10.67 -2.48
CA LEU A 87 -12.47 9.24 -2.24
C LEU A 87 -13.74 8.65 -1.64
N LEU A 88 -14.29 9.30 -0.61
CA LEU A 88 -15.52 8.85 0.05
C LEU A 88 -16.72 8.88 -0.90
N THR A 89 -16.82 9.91 -1.75
CA THR A 89 -17.86 10.01 -2.78
C THR A 89 -17.74 8.88 -3.80
N ALA A 90 -16.52 8.61 -4.27
CA ALA A 90 -16.26 7.50 -5.20
C ALA A 90 -16.61 6.14 -4.58
N TYR A 91 -16.25 5.94 -3.32
CA TYR A 91 -16.59 4.72 -2.57
C TYR A 91 -18.11 4.55 -2.45
N ASN A 92 -18.84 5.58 -2.02
CA ASN A 92 -20.29 5.51 -1.85
C ASN A 92 -21.02 5.23 -3.17
N LEU A 93 -20.55 5.83 -4.27
CA LEU A 93 -21.08 5.54 -5.61
C LEU A 93 -20.86 4.07 -5.97
N PHE A 94 -19.61 3.58 -5.82
CA PHE A 94 -19.28 2.19 -6.08
C PHE A 94 -20.13 1.22 -5.25
N LYS A 95 -20.21 1.48 -3.94
CA LYS A 95 -20.95 0.66 -2.98
C LYS A 95 -22.43 0.59 -3.34
N SER A 96 -23.04 1.72 -3.68
CA SER A 96 -24.46 1.78 -4.08
C SER A 96 -24.74 0.96 -5.33
N VAL A 97 -23.87 1.05 -6.35
CA VAL A 97 -24.00 0.23 -7.57
C VAL A 97 -23.80 -1.25 -7.27
N HIS A 98 -22.82 -1.56 -6.42
CA HIS A 98 -22.54 -2.94 -6.01
C HIS A 98 -23.74 -3.57 -5.28
N GLU A 99 -24.34 -2.87 -4.32
CA GLU A 99 -25.52 -3.32 -3.58
C GLU A 99 -26.76 -3.44 -4.48
N ALA A 100 -26.97 -2.51 -5.41
CA ALA A 100 -28.04 -2.60 -6.40
C ALA A 100 -27.92 -3.87 -7.25
N ASN A 101 -26.71 -4.17 -7.76
CA ASN A 101 -26.45 -5.39 -8.52
C ASN A 101 -26.68 -6.66 -7.69
N GLN A 102 -26.31 -6.66 -6.41
CA GLN A 102 -26.59 -7.80 -5.52
C GLN A 102 -28.10 -8.00 -5.31
N THR A 103 -28.87 -6.91 -5.22
CA THR A 103 -30.32 -6.95 -4.98
C THR A 103 -31.09 -7.45 -6.21
N ILE A 104 -30.67 -7.05 -7.41
CA ILE A 104 -31.31 -7.49 -8.66
C ILE A 104 -31.23 -9.02 -8.79
N GLY A 105 -30.11 -9.63 -8.40
CA GLY A 105 -29.94 -11.10 -8.31
C GLY A 105 -29.93 -11.83 -9.67
N ASP A 106 -30.42 -11.20 -10.72
CA ASP A 106 -30.37 -11.64 -12.10
C ASP A 106 -29.01 -11.31 -12.73
N ARG A 107 -28.42 -12.31 -13.40
CA ARG A 107 -27.13 -12.17 -14.09
C ARG A 107 -27.29 -11.55 -15.48
N GLU A 108 -28.52 -11.40 -15.98
CA GLU A 108 -28.78 -10.81 -17.30
C GLU A 108 -28.77 -9.28 -17.26
N THR A 109 -29.27 -8.65 -16.19
CA THR A 109 -29.35 -7.18 -16.07
C THR A 109 -28.54 -6.67 -14.88
N TYR A 110 -27.42 -5.99 -15.16
CA TYR A 110 -26.57 -5.39 -14.14
C TYR A 110 -25.91 -4.10 -14.61
N VAL A 111 -25.52 -3.23 -13.67
CA VAL A 111 -24.73 -2.03 -13.95
C VAL A 111 -23.25 -2.37 -13.84
N ASN A 112 -22.51 -2.23 -14.94
CA ASN A 112 -21.07 -2.43 -14.94
C ASN A 112 -20.34 -1.15 -14.52
N LEU A 113 -20.12 -0.97 -13.21
CA LEU A 113 -19.25 0.08 -12.68
C LEU A 113 -17.91 -0.51 -12.25
N HIS A 114 -17.05 -0.78 -13.23
CA HIS A 114 -15.70 -1.25 -12.97
C HIS A 114 -14.76 -0.13 -12.51
N ARG A 115 -14.96 1.09 -13.03
CA ARG A 115 -14.06 2.23 -12.83
C ARG A 115 -14.80 3.50 -12.47
N VAL A 116 -14.16 4.27 -11.60
CA VAL A 116 -14.60 5.60 -11.21
C VAL A 116 -13.56 6.61 -11.69
N GLU A 117 -13.99 7.51 -12.56
CA GLU A 117 -13.20 8.70 -12.88
C GLU A 117 -13.25 9.64 -11.67
N SER A 118 -12.09 9.85 -11.05
CA SER A 118 -11.97 10.66 -9.85
C SER A 118 -10.89 11.73 -10.06
N PRO A 119 -11.04 12.94 -9.50
CA PRO A 119 -9.94 13.92 -9.47
C PRO A 119 -8.63 13.35 -8.91
N LEU A 120 -8.72 12.34 -8.04
CA LEU A 120 -7.57 11.65 -7.46
C LEU A 120 -6.70 10.96 -8.53
N SER A 121 -7.30 10.44 -9.61
CA SER A 121 -6.54 9.76 -10.67
C SER A 121 -5.71 10.71 -11.52
N LYS A 122 -5.91 12.02 -11.38
CA LYS A 122 -5.13 13.07 -12.04
C LYS A 122 -3.94 13.54 -11.19
N LYS A 123 -3.83 13.10 -9.94
CA LYS A 123 -2.76 13.51 -9.00
C LYS A 123 -1.61 12.52 -9.02
N ILE A 124 -0.45 12.98 -9.50
CA ILE A 124 0.78 12.17 -9.63
C ILE A 124 1.22 11.58 -8.28
N CYS A 125 1.04 12.33 -7.19
CA CYS A 125 1.38 11.85 -5.84
C CYS A 125 0.66 10.55 -5.46
N TYR A 126 -0.53 10.31 -6.01
CA TYR A 126 -1.33 9.12 -5.74
C TYR A 126 -1.13 8.00 -6.77
N THR A 127 -0.91 8.33 -8.03
CA THR A 127 -0.80 7.32 -9.09
C THR A 127 0.60 6.71 -9.17
N SER A 128 1.64 7.52 -9.09
CA SER A 128 3.04 7.06 -9.15
C SER A 128 3.90 7.50 -7.96
N GLY A 129 3.43 8.45 -7.15
CA GLY A 129 4.17 8.99 -6.02
C GLY A 129 4.07 8.20 -4.71
N GLY A 130 3.20 7.18 -4.64
CA GLY A 130 3.09 6.29 -3.48
C GLY A 130 2.39 6.90 -2.26
N GLU A 131 1.87 8.13 -2.33
CA GLU A 131 1.17 8.76 -1.20
C GLU A 131 -0.26 8.24 -1.01
N PHE A 132 -0.79 7.48 -1.96
CA PHE A 132 -2.17 7.00 -1.90
C PHE A 132 -2.44 6.06 -0.71
N ILE A 133 -1.40 5.37 -0.23
CA ILE A 133 -1.49 4.51 0.95
C ILE A 133 -2.00 5.27 2.19
N TYR A 134 -1.68 6.55 2.32
CA TYR A 134 -2.15 7.35 3.46
C TYR A 134 -3.65 7.65 3.37
N LEU A 135 -4.19 7.89 2.17
CA LEU A 135 -5.63 8.00 1.94
C LEU A 135 -6.36 6.67 2.15
N GLN A 136 -5.74 5.55 1.72
CA GLN A 136 -6.26 4.21 2.01
C GLN A 136 -6.34 3.96 3.52
N CYS A 137 -5.28 4.30 4.27
CA CYS A 137 -5.26 4.18 5.73
C CYS A 137 -6.33 5.05 6.37
N TRP A 138 -6.47 6.31 5.94
CA TRP A 138 -7.52 7.21 6.44
C TRP A 138 -8.92 6.61 6.24
N LEU A 139 -9.20 6.05 5.07
CA LEU A 139 -10.48 5.39 4.78
C LEU A 139 -10.71 4.16 5.68
N MET A 140 -9.67 3.36 5.92
CA MET A 140 -9.75 2.13 6.73
C MET A 140 -9.87 2.38 8.24
N TYR A 141 -9.20 3.41 8.75
CA TYR A 141 -9.09 3.65 10.19
C TYR A 141 -9.99 4.77 10.69
N GLU A 142 -10.05 5.90 9.98
CA GLU A 142 -10.85 7.06 10.39
C GLU A 142 -12.31 6.91 9.95
N GLN A 143 -12.56 6.41 8.74
CA GLN A 143 -13.92 6.16 8.23
C GLN A 143 -14.42 4.74 8.54
N GLY A 144 -13.53 3.82 8.96
CA GLY A 144 -13.89 2.44 9.31
C GLY A 144 -14.32 1.56 8.12
N ILE A 145 -14.02 1.98 6.88
CA ILE A 145 -14.41 1.27 5.65
C ILE A 145 -13.31 0.25 5.30
N ARG A 146 -13.65 -1.05 5.32
CA ARG A 146 -12.68 -2.16 5.17
C ARG A 146 -13.14 -3.29 4.26
N ASP A 147 -14.30 -3.17 3.65
CA ASP A 147 -14.88 -4.17 2.76
C ASP A 147 -14.31 -4.09 1.35
N PHE A 148 -13.96 -2.89 0.89
CA PHE A 148 -13.29 -2.65 -0.38
C PHE A 148 -12.05 -1.77 -0.21
N VAL A 149 -11.01 -2.11 -0.95
CA VAL A 149 -9.76 -1.34 -1.03
C VAL A 149 -9.78 -0.55 -2.34
N PRO A 150 -9.65 0.79 -2.30
CA PRO A 150 -9.51 1.58 -3.50
C PRO A 150 -8.11 1.40 -4.08
N VAL A 151 -7.99 1.23 -5.40
CA VAL A 151 -6.73 0.98 -6.11
C VAL A 151 -6.74 1.79 -7.40
N PHE A 152 -5.57 2.22 -7.87
CA PHE A 152 -5.43 2.80 -9.19
C PHE A 152 -5.01 1.75 -10.22
N GLU A 153 -5.78 1.65 -11.30
CA GLU A 153 -5.41 0.89 -12.49
C GLU A 153 -4.95 1.84 -13.59
N SER A 154 -3.80 1.52 -14.19
CA SER A 154 -3.31 2.19 -15.38
C SER A 154 -3.85 1.51 -16.63
N GLN A 155 -4.24 2.31 -17.62
CA GLN A 155 -4.52 1.86 -18.97
C GLN A 155 -3.72 2.65 -19.97
N GLU A 156 -3.18 1.98 -20.98
CA GLU A 156 -2.65 2.67 -22.14
C GLU A 156 -3.78 2.90 -23.15
N LYS A 157 -4.05 4.17 -23.47
CA LYS A 157 -4.89 4.58 -24.59
C LYS A 157 -4.17 5.64 -25.39
N ASN A 158 -4.13 5.49 -26.71
CA ASN A 158 -3.55 6.49 -27.61
C ASN A 158 -2.14 6.96 -27.19
N TYR A 159 -1.28 6.05 -26.74
CA TYR A 159 0.07 6.32 -26.23
C TYR A 159 0.13 7.20 -24.97
N GLN A 160 -0.98 7.31 -24.23
CA GLN A 160 -1.06 7.97 -22.94
C GLN A 160 -1.51 6.99 -21.86
N THR A 161 -0.90 7.08 -20.68
CA THR A 161 -1.33 6.32 -19.51
C THR A 161 -2.46 7.06 -18.82
N GLU A 162 -3.66 6.50 -18.87
CA GLU A 162 -4.82 6.95 -18.10
C GLU A 162 -4.91 6.15 -16.80
N TRP A 163 -5.11 6.84 -15.68
CA TRP A 163 -5.35 6.21 -14.39
C TRP A 163 -6.83 6.27 -14.05
N SER A 164 -7.36 5.17 -13.52
CA SER A 164 -8.73 5.08 -13.04
C SER A 164 -8.78 4.48 -11.64
N LEU A 165 -9.70 4.98 -10.81
CA LEU A 165 -9.92 4.42 -9.49
C LEU A 165 -10.84 3.20 -9.59
N VAL A 166 -10.42 2.09 -9.01
CA VAL A 166 -11.21 0.86 -8.88
C VAL A 166 -11.33 0.47 -7.41
N PHE A 167 -12.35 -0.31 -7.08
CA PHE A 167 -12.57 -0.82 -5.73
C PHE A 167 -12.53 -2.34 -5.76
N VAL A 168 -11.54 -2.92 -5.08
CA VAL A 168 -11.32 -4.36 -5.03
C VAL A 168 -11.80 -4.88 -3.68
N PRO A 169 -12.55 -6.01 -3.63
CA PRO A 169 -12.93 -6.60 -2.35
C PRO A 169 -11.68 -6.85 -1.48
N ALA A 170 -11.71 -6.42 -0.22
CA ALA A 170 -10.52 -6.49 0.65
C ALA A 170 -9.96 -7.91 0.78
N LYS A 171 -10.83 -8.93 0.81
CA LYS A 171 -10.44 -10.35 0.81
C LYS A 171 -9.60 -10.80 -0.40
N ASN A 172 -9.64 -10.06 -1.51
CA ASN A 172 -8.93 -10.37 -2.74
C ASN A 172 -7.71 -9.46 -2.94
N TRP A 173 -7.47 -8.53 -2.02
CA TRP A 173 -6.40 -7.54 -2.13
C TRP A 173 -5.26 -7.89 -1.18
N ASN A 174 -4.03 -7.79 -1.68
CA ASN A 174 -2.83 -7.93 -0.88
C ASN A 174 -1.96 -6.70 -1.07
N PHE A 175 -1.70 -5.99 0.04
CA PHE A 175 -0.80 -4.84 0.01
C PHE A 175 0.63 -5.26 -0.34
N ALA A 176 1.33 -4.40 -1.07
CA ALA A 176 2.75 -4.56 -1.33
C ALA A 176 3.53 -4.54 0.00
N PHE A 177 4.76 -5.07 -0.01
CA PHE A 177 5.59 -5.10 1.20
C PHE A 177 5.78 -3.71 1.83
N GLN A 178 6.07 -2.71 1.00
CA GLN A 178 6.26 -1.32 1.45
C GLN A 178 4.99 -0.72 2.05
N ASP A 179 3.83 -0.99 1.45
CA ASP A 179 2.54 -0.53 1.97
C ASP A 179 2.21 -1.20 3.31
N ARG A 180 2.57 -2.48 3.48
CA ARG A 180 2.41 -3.19 4.76
C ARG A 180 3.28 -2.58 5.86
N GLU A 181 4.50 -2.16 5.55
CA GLU A 181 5.36 -1.45 6.50
C GLU A 181 4.74 -0.12 6.93
N VAL A 182 4.19 0.64 5.98
CA VAL A 182 3.46 1.89 6.26
C VAL A 182 2.23 1.64 7.14
N ILE A 183 1.41 0.63 6.79
CA ILE A 183 0.23 0.23 7.55
C ILE A 183 0.63 -0.17 8.98
N ALA A 184 1.64 -1.03 9.14
CA ALA A 184 2.10 -1.49 10.44
C ALA A 184 2.62 -0.34 11.32
N ALA A 185 3.38 0.59 10.72
CA ALA A 185 3.83 1.80 11.38
C ALA A 185 2.64 2.65 11.89
N ILE A 186 1.63 2.88 11.05
CA ILE A 186 0.42 3.62 11.43
C ILE A 186 -0.36 2.89 12.53
N GLU A 187 -0.58 1.58 12.39
CA GLU A 187 -1.28 0.77 13.40
C GLU A 187 -0.57 0.81 14.75
N SER A 188 0.76 0.72 14.76
CA SER A 188 1.55 0.73 16.00
C SER A 188 1.39 2.01 16.83
N VAL A 189 1.16 3.15 16.17
CA VAL A 189 1.10 4.47 16.82
C VAL A 189 -0.35 4.93 17.05
N TYR A 190 -1.23 4.77 16.07
CA TYR A 190 -2.60 5.30 16.12
C TYR A 190 -3.63 4.28 16.57
N HIS A 191 -3.39 2.99 16.32
CA HIS A 191 -4.40 1.93 16.53
C HIS A 191 -3.82 0.69 17.22
N PRO A 192 -3.12 0.84 18.36
CA PRO A 192 -2.50 -0.30 19.04
C PRO A 192 -3.58 -1.33 19.41
N GLY A 193 -3.45 -2.55 18.87
CA GLY A 193 -4.37 -3.67 19.12
C GLY A 193 -5.35 -4.00 18.00
N LYS A 194 -5.43 -3.20 16.93
CA LYS A 194 -6.22 -3.53 15.73
C LYS A 194 -5.31 -4.03 14.61
N ARG A 195 -4.80 -5.27 14.69
CA ARG A 195 -4.11 -5.88 13.54
C ARG A 195 -5.12 -6.09 12.41
N SER A 196 -4.93 -5.42 11.28
CA SER A 196 -5.68 -5.73 10.07
C SER A 196 -5.31 -7.13 9.59
N ARG A 197 -6.33 -7.99 9.45
CA ARG A 197 -6.20 -9.34 8.88
C ARG A 197 -6.36 -9.30 7.38
#